data_AF-A0A6G8NKU2-F1
#
_entry.id   AF-A0A6G8NKU2-F1
#
_cell.length_a   1.000
_cell.length_b   1.000
_cell.length_c   1.000
_cell.angle_alpha   90.00
_cell.angle_beta   90.00
_cell.angle_gamma   90.00
#
_symmetry.space_group_name_H-M   'P 1'
#
loop_
_entity.id
_entity.type
_entity.pdbx_description
1 polymer ?
#
loop_
_entity_poly.entity_id
_entity_poly.type
_entity_poly.pdbx_seq_one_letter_code
_entity_poly.pdbx_strand_id
1 'polypeptide(L)'
;MDARARLSIELGELKPRWDDWCTLNHVTPAEGVRQLILDAVAADEPEYRAGCTDVMHSLPVGEHRKRLEIGLTASELHAIGRQATTCGFTANRWVVALIRAQLTHAPQFGEQEMALLAASNHALARISRSLGPVIREVDRDGTAAVAGNARLLVELKAQIDAHLRAVSDLLRANIDRWSR
;
A
#
# COMPACT_ATOMS: atom_id res chain seq x y z
N MET A 1 5.09 8.59 36.96
CA MET A 1 6.56 8.71 37.09
C MET A 1 7.14 7.47 36.43
N ASP A 2 7.45 7.53 35.13
CA ASP A 2 8.09 6.39 34.46
C ASP A 2 9.55 6.27 34.90
N ALA A 3 9.91 5.08 35.38
CA ALA A 3 11.25 4.79 35.87
C ALA A 3 12.26 4.87 34.72
N ARG A 4 13.32 5.67 34.88
CA ARG A 4 14.44 5.72 33.94
C ARG A 4 15.19 4.38 33.97
N ALA A 5 14.89 3.48 33.04
CA ALA A 5 15.71 2.29 32.78
C ALA A 5 17.02 2.72 32.09
N ARG A 6 18.16 2.29 32.61
CA ARG A 6 19.50 2.59 32.06
C ARG A 6 20.12 1.30 31.54
N LEU A 7 20.67 1.36 30.33
CA LEU A 7 21.44 0.28 29.72
C LEU A 7 22.90 0.74 29.59
N SER A 8 23.83 0.00 30.17
CA SER A 8 25.27 0.24 30.07
C SER A 8 25.88 -0.82 29.17
N ILE A 9 26.56 -0.40 28.11
CA ILE A 9 27.13 -1.29 27.08
C ILE A 9 28.62 -0.99 26.95
N GLU A 10 29.45 -2.03 26.98
CA GLU A 10 30.88 -1.92 26.70
C GLU A 10 31.13 -2.14 25.21
N LEU A 11 31.56 -1.08 24.50
CA LEU A 11 31.76 -1.10 23.05
C LEU A 11 33.21 -1.46 22.63
N GLY A 12 34.17 -1.47 23.56
CA GLY A 12 35.57 -1.81 23.30
C GLY A 12 36.13 -1.15 22.03
N GLU A 13 36.78 -1.95 21.18
CA GLU A 13 37.39 -1.54 19.89
C GLU A 13 36.38 -1.04 18.84
N LEU A 14 35.08 -1.21 19.04
CA LEU A 14 34.04 -0.73 18.12
C LEU A 14 33.65 0.73 18.39
N LYS A 15 34.05 1.29 19.54
CA LYS A 15 33.73 2.67 19.92
C LYS A 15 34.17 3.72 18.90
N PRO A 16 35.40 3.69 18.33
CA PRO A 16 35.84 4.70 17.37
C PRO A 16 34.98 4.69 16.10
N ARG A 17 34.73 3.49 15.56
CA ARG A 17 33.92 3.31 14.35
C ARG A 17 32.45 3.70 14.56
N TRP A 18 31.94 3.50 15.77
CA TRP A 18 30.60 3.92 16.16
C TRP A 18 30.49 5.45 16.29
N ASP A 19 31.47 6.09 16.90
CA ASP A 19 31.51 7.55 17.05
C ASP A 19 31.62 8.25 15.67
N ASP A 20 32.39 7.69 14.73
CA ASP A 20 32.47 8.15 13.34
C ASP A 20 31.11 8.07 12.62
N TRP A 21 30.41 6.94 12.79
CA TRP A 21 29.08 6.76 12.22
C TRP A 21 28.06 7.74 12.83
N CYS A 22 28.12 7.97 14.14
CA CYS A 22 27.26 8.94 14.81
C CYS A 22 27.50 10.37 14.32
N THR A 23 28.78 10.72 14.08
CA THR A 23 29.17 12.03 13.56
C THR A 23 28.66 12.24 12.14
N LEU A 24 28.77 11.22 11.29
CA LEU A 24 28.25 11.26 9.90
C LEU A 24 26.73 11.41 9.85
N ASN A 25 26.02 10.82 10.82
CA ASN A 25 24.55 10.84 10.91
C ASN A 25 24.01 11.96 11.81
N HIS A 26 24.88 12.86 12.30
CA HIS A 26 24.54 13.99 13.18
C HIS A 26 23.76 13.62 14.45
N VAL A 27 24.00 12.42 15.00
CA VAL A 27 23.36 11.93 16.23
C VAL A 27 24.38 11.77 17.35
N THR A 28 23.93 11.88 18.61
CA THR A 28 24.80 11.58 19.76
C THR A 28 24.96 10.06 19.89
N PRO A 29 26.07 9.56 20.46
CA PRO A 29 26.27 8.10 20.61
C PRO A 29 25.14 7.40 21.38
N ALA A 30 24.55 8.05 22.38
CA ALA A 30 23.42 7.52 23.13
C ALA A 30 22.12 7.51 22.31
N GLU A 31 21.92 8.54 21.48
CA GLU A 31 20.76 8.61 20.58
C GLU A 31 20.87 7.60 19.44
N GLY A 32 22.06 7.45 18.85
CA GLY A 32 22.32 6.43 17.83
C GLY A 32 22.04 5.02 18.35
N VAL A 33 22.43 4.71 19.60
CA VAL A 33 22.15 3.40 20.21
C VAL A 33 20.65 3.23 20.46
N ARG A 34 19.96 4.30 20.86
CA ARG A 34 18.51 4.27 21.01
C ARG A 34 17.82 3.98 19.69
N GLN A 35 18.21 4.66 18.61
CA GLN A 35 17.68 4.43 17.26
C GLN A 35 17.99 3.02 16.76
N LEU A 36 19.22 2.53 16.97
CA LEU A 36 19.61 1.18 16.56
C LEU A 36 18.85 0.09 17.33
N ILE A 37 18.60 0.29 18.63
CA ILE A 37 17.77 -0.62 19.43
C ILE A 37 16.31 -0.54 18.96
N LEU A 38 15.79 0.66 18.66
CA LEU A 38 14.44 0.81 18.11
C LEU A 38 14.30 0.10 16.76
N ASP A 39 15.27 0.25 15.86
CA ASP A 39 15.29 -0.42 14.56
C ASP A 39 15.41 -1.94 14.70
N ALA A 40 16.26 -2.43 15.61
CA ALA A 40 16.42 -3.86 15.85
C ALA A 40 15.17 -4.50 16.48
N VAL A 41 14.51 -3.80 17.42
CA VAL A 41 13.25 -4.26 18.03
C VAL A 41 12.11 -4.17 17.02
N ALA A 42 12.10 -3.17 16.15
CA ALA A 42 11.07 -3.02 15.13
C ALA A 42 11.22 -4.01 13.97
N ALA A 43 12.44 -4.46 13.67
CA ALA A 43 12.71 -5.46 12.63
C ALA A 43 12.24 -6.89 12.98
N ASP A 44 12.03 -7.19 14.26
CA ASP A 44 11.55 -8.51 14.74
C ASP A 44 10.02 -8.62 14.76
N GLU A 45 9.32 -7.51 14.50
CA GLU A 45 7.87 -7.46 14.23
C GLU A 45 7.64 -7.42 12.72
N PRO A 46 6.77 -8.28 12.14
CA PRO A 46 6.53 -8.36 10.69
C PRO A 46 5.87 -7.09 10.07
N GLU A 47 5.74 -6.00 10.84
CA GLU A 47 5.05 -4.76 10.51
C GLU A 47 5.99 -3.58 10.15
N TYR A 48 7.32 -3.78 10.09
CA TYR A 48 8.29 -2.73 9.71
C TYR A 48 8.32 -2.40 8.20
N ARG A 49 7.14 -2.18 7.61
CA ARG A 49 6.97 -1.39 6.37
C ARG A 49 6.20 -0.08 6.61
N ALA A 50 5.93 0.30 7.86
CA ALA A 50 5.19 1.49 8.21
C ALA A 50 6.09 2.56 8.85
N GLY A 51 6.63 3.46 8.03
CA GLY A 51 7.11 4.75 8.52
C GLY A 51 5.94 5.71 8.71
N CYS A 52 5.82 6.27 9.92
CA CYS A 52 4.89 7.31 10.40
C CYS A 52 3.43 6.88 10.64
N THR A 53 3.19 6.44 11.87
CA THR A 53 1.90 6.09 12.45
C THR A 53 1.01 7.32 12.68
N ASP A 54 0.31 7.72 11.62
CA ASP A 54 -1.12 8.04 11.67
C ASP A 54 -1.66 7.73 10.27
N VAL A 55 -1.83 6.44 9.99
CA VAL A 55 -2.46 6.03 8.73
C VAL A 55 -3.88 6.55 8.80
N MET A 56 -4.17 7.60 8.04
CA MET A 56 -5.51 8.13 7.94
C MET A 56 -6.38 7.09 7.23
N HIS A 57 -6.95 6.17 8.00
CA HIS A 57 -7.68 5.00 7.51
C HIS A 57 -8.96 5.40 6.76
N SER A 58 -9.45 6.62 6.96
CA SER A 58 -10.56 7.20 6.22
C SER A 58 -10.49 8.72 6.25
N LEU A 59 -10.53 9.36 5.08
CA LEU A 59 -10.75 10.81 4.98
C LEU A 59 -12.19 11.10 5.41
N PRO A 60 -12.44 12.01 6.38
CA PRO A 60 -13.79 12.33 6.83
C PRO A 60 -14.68 12.76 5.66
N VAL A 61 -15.80 12.06 5.50
CA VAL A 61 -16.80 12.36 4.48
C VAL A 61 -17.45 13.71 4.82
N GLY A 62 -17.21 14.73 3.99
CA GLY A 62 -17.88 16.04 4.10
C GLY A 62 -17.00 17.19 4.59
N GLU A 63 -15.70 16.99 4.80
CA GLU A 63 -14.80 18.09 5.14
C GLU A 63 -14.57 19.04 3.96
N HIS A 64 -14.59 20.35 4.25
CA HIS A 64 -14.24 21.37 3.28
C HIS A 64 -12.75 21.29 2.92
N ARG A 65 -12.46 21.21 1.62
CA ARG A 65 -11.09 21.22 1.10
C ARG A 65 -10.41 22.54 1.45
N LYS A 66 -9.34 22.48 2.25
CA LYS A 66 -8.45 23.62 2.46
C LYS A 66 -7.47 23.73 1.30
N ARG A 67 -7.26 24.95 0.82
CA ARG A 67 -6.31 25.24 -0.25
C ARG A 67 -4.91 25.31 0.34
N LEU A 68 -4.01 24.49 -0.20
CA LEU A 68 -2.57 24.58 0.04
C LEU A 68 -1.93 25.16 -1.22
N GLU A 69 -1.19 26.25 -1.08
CA GLU A 69 -0.46 26.86 -2.19
C GLU A 69 1.00 26.41 -2.15
N ILE A 70 1.46 25.80 -3.25
CA ILE A 70 2.80 25.24 -3.37
C ILE A 70 3.54 26.03 -4.45
N GLY A 71 4.65 26.65 -4.08
CA GLY A 71 5.56 27.29 -5.02
C GLY A 71 6.35 26.24 -5.78
N LEU A 72 6.24 26.24 -7.11
CA LEU A 72 6.95 25.32 -8.00
C LEU A 72 7.70 26.12 -9.06
N THR A 73 8.89 25.65 -9.42
CA THR A 73 9.60 26.14 -10.61
C THR A 73 8.87 25.71 -11.89
N ALA A 74 9.15 26.40 -13.00
CA ALA A 74 8.55 26.05 -14.29
C ALA A 74 8.91 24.62 -14.75
N SER A 75 10.12 24.16 -14.46
CA SER A 75 10.57 22.80 -14.79
C SER A 75 9.84 21.73 -13.97
N GLU A 76 9.64 21.96 -12.68
CA GLU A 76 8.86 21.06 -11.82
C GLU A 76 7.40 20.98 -12.26
N LEU A 77 6.78 22.12 -12.56
CA LEU A 77 5.39 22.15 -13.02
C LEU A 77 5.21 21.39 -14.35
N HIS A 78 6.18 21.52 -15.28
CA HIS A 78 6.17 20.78 -16.53
C HIS A 78 6.32 19.26 -16.30
N ALA A 79 7.24 18.85 -15.42
CA ALA A 79 7.44 17.45 -15.07
C ALA A 79 6.18 16.83 -14.43
N ILE A 80 5.54 17.57 -13.51
CA ILE A 80 4.26 17.19 -12.89
C ILE A 80 3.18 17.03 -13.96
N GLY A 81 3.07 17.95 -14.92
CA GLY A 81 2.08 17.87 -15.98
C GLY A 81 2.23 16.61 -16.84
N ARG A 82 3.47 16.26 -17.20
CA ARG A 82 3.77 15.03 -17.94
C ARG A 82 3.40 13.79 -17.14
N GLN A 83 3.80 13.71 -15.88
CA GLN A 83 3.54 12.55 -15.04
C GLN A 83 2.04 12.39 -14.74
N ALA A 84 1.34 13.49 -14.48
CA ALA A 84 -0.10 13.49 -14.28
C ALA A 84 -0.83 12.93 -15.50
N THR A 85 -0.43 13.36 -16.71
CA THR A 85 -1.03 12.87 -17.96
C THR A 85 -0.83 11.37 -18.13
N THR A 86 0.39 10.86 -17.91
CA THR A 86 0.69 9.43 -17.96
C THR A 86 -0.15 8.62 -16.97
N CYS A 87 -0.39 9.16 -15.78
CA CYS A 87 -1.20 8.52 -14.75
C CYS A 87 -2.71 8.80 -14.90
N GLY A 88 -3.17 9.47 -15.94
CA GLY A 88 -4.60 9.76 -16.15
C GLY A 88 -5.19 10.78 -15.16
N PHE A 89 -4.39 11.77 -14.76
CA PHE A 89 -4.78 12.87 -13.86
C PHE A 89 -4.47 14.24 -14.48
N THR A 90 -5.18 15.27 -14.00
CA THR A 90 -4.68 16.66 -14.11
C THR A 90 -3.54 16.90 -13.11
N ALA A 91 -2.63 17.84 -13.37
CA ALA A 91 -1.51 18.16 -12.47
C ALA A 91 -1.91 18.32 -10.99
N ASN A 92 -2.92 19.15 -10.69
CA ASN A 92 -3.41 19.34 -9.32
C ASN A 92 -3.96 18.05 -8.70
N ARG A 93 -4.78 17.28 -9.44
CA ARG A 93 -5.29 15.98 -8.95
C ARG A 93 -4.15 14.99 -8.72
N TRP A 94 -3.12 14.98 -9.56
CA TRP A 94 -1.98 14.09 -9.38
C TRP A 94 -1.20 14.42 -8.10
N VAL A 95 -0.95 15.70 -7.81
CA VAL A 95 -0.29 16.11 -6.56
C VAL A 95 -1.15 15.72 -5.34
N VAL A 96 -2.46 15.95 -5.40
CA VAL A 96 -3.38 15.52 -4.32
C VAL A 96 -3.39 14.00 -4.17
N ALA A 97 -3.37 13.26 -5.28
CA ALA A 97 -3.30 11.81 -5.28
C ALA A 97 -2.00 11.30 -4.64
N LEU A 98 -0.87 11.93 -4.95
CA LEU A 98 0.43 11.58 -4.37
C LEU A 98 0.43 11.80 -2.85
N ILE A 99 -0.03 12.97 -2.39
CA ILE A 99 -0.14 13.27 -0.96
C ILE A 99 -1.05 12.24 -0.28
N ARG A 100 -2.22 11.95 -0.85
CA ARG A 100 -3.15 10.96 -0.29
C ARG A 100 -2.57 9.56 -0.27
N ALA A 101 -1.88 9.14 -1.33
CA ALA A 101 -1.22 7.84 -1.36
C ALA A 101 -0.19 7.71 -0.24
N GLN A 102 0.56 8.78 0.03
CA GLN A 102 1.54 8.81 1.12
C GLN A 102 0.88 8.78 2.51
N LEU A 103 -0.24 9.48 2.70
CA LEU A 103 -0.93 9.55 4.00
C LEU A 103 -1.80 8.33 4.32
N THR A 104 -2.38 7.69 3.29
CA THR A 104 -3.34 6.59 3.47
C THR A 104 -2.74 5.22 3.17
N HIS A 105 -1.53 5.19 2.60
CA HIS A 105 -0.90 4.00 2.02
C HIS A 105 -1.81 3.23 1.04
N ALA A 106 -2.84 3.89 0.51
CA ALA A 106 -3.79 3.31 -0.42
C ALA A 106 -3.49 3.80 -1.84
N PRO A 107 -3.60 2.92 -2.85
CA PRO A 107 -3.36 3.30 -4.23
C PRO A 107 -4.38 4.34 -4.70
N GLN A 108 -3.90 5.31 -5.49
CA GLN A 108 -4.73 6.33 -6.12
C GLN A 108 -4.64 6.17 -7.63
N PHE A 109 -5.73 5.68 -8.22
CA PHE A 109 -5.88 5.45 -9.65
C PHE A 109 -6.43 6.67 -10.37
N GLY A 110 -5.88 6.96 -11.54
CA GLY A 110 -6.42 7.94 -12.47
C GLY A 110 -7.56 7.38 -13.32
N GLU A 111 -8.13 8.20 -14.19
CA GLU A 111 -9.30 7.80 -14.99
C GLU A 111 -9.02 6.58 -15.89
N GLN A 112 -7.87 6.58 -16.56
CA GLN A 112 -7.47 5.49 -17.44
C GLN A 112 -7.24 4.19 -16.66
N GLU A 113 -6.53 4.25 -15.54
CA GLU A 113 -6.27 3.08 -14.69
C GLU A 113 -7.56 2.51 -14.11
N MET A 114 -8.48 3.38 -13.66
CA MET A 114 -9.80 2.99 -13.17
C MET A 114 -10.59 2.24 -14.25
N ALA A 115 -10.59 2.73 -15.48
CA ALA A 115 -11.29 2.08 -16.59
C ALA A 115 -10.68 0.70 -16.91
N LEU A 116 -9.35 0.60 -16.97
CA LEU A 116 -8.65 -0.66 -17.24
C LEU A 116 -8.88 -1.68 -16.12
N LEU A 117 -8.80 -1.25 -14.86
CA LEU A 117 -9.00 -2.11 -13.71
C LEU A 117 -10.46 -2.59 -13.63
N ALA A 118 -11.43 -1.72 -13.90
CA ALA A 118 -12.85 -2.10 -13.99
C ALA A 118 -13.10 -3.13 -15.11
N ALA A 119 -12.52 -2.92 -16.30
CA ALA A 119 -12.65 -3.84 -17.43
C ALA A 119 -12.03 -5.22 -17.11
N SER A 120 -10.83 -5.24 -16.52
CA SER A 120 -10.16 -6.47 -16.08
C SER A 120 -10.99 -7.22 -15.03
N ASN A 121 -11.46 -6.51 -14.01
CA ASN A 121 -12.29 -7.08 -12.95
C ASN A 121 -13.60 -7.66 -13.50
N HIS A 122 -14.22 -6.98 -14.48
CA HIS A 122 -15.41 -7.50 -15.16
C HIS A 122 -15.12 -8.78 -15.97
N ALA A 123 -13.97 -8.86 -16.64
CA ALA A 123 -13.56 -10.07 -17.36
C ALA A 123 -13.32 -11.25 -16.40
N LEU A 124 -12.63 -11.03 -15.28
CA LEU A 124 -12.44 -12.04 -14.24
C LEU A 124 -13.77 -12.50 -13.63
N ALA A 125 -14.73 -11.59 -13.43
CA ALA A 125 -16.05 -11.93 -12.93
C ALA A 125 -16.82 -12.83 -13.90
N ARG A 126 -16.65 -12.64 -15.22
CA ARG A 126 -17.20 -13.57 -16.22
C ARG A 126 -16.58 -14.96 -16.10
N ILE A 127 -15.26 -15.05 -15.94
CA ILE A 127 -14.54 -16.31 -15.76
C ILE A 127 -15.03 -17.04 -14.50
N SER A 128 -15.11 -16.34 -13.37
CA SER A 128 -15.62 -16.91 -12.11
C SER A 128 -17.04 -17.46 -12.25
N ARG A 129 -17.92 -16.76 -12.98
CA ARG A 129 -19.29 -17.24 -13.26
C ARG A 129 -19.30 -18.49 -14.13
N SER A 130 -18.44 -18.57 -15.15
CA SER A 130 -18.35 -19.76 -16.01
C SER A 130 -17.75 -20.99 -15.32
N LEU A 131 -16.93 -20.80 -14.27
CA LEU A 131 -16.37 -21.92 -13.50
C LEU A 131 -17.44 -22.67 -12.68
N GLY A 132 -18.51 -21.99 -12.24
CA GLY A 132 -19.56 -22.61 -11.42
C GLY A 132 -20.23 -23.84 -12.08
N PRO A 133 -20.72 -23.72 -13.32
CA PRO A 133 -21.23 -24.87 -14.08
C PRO A 133 -20.20 -25.98 -14.28
N VAL A 134 -18.96 -25.63 -14.65
CA VAL A 134 -17.87 -26.61 -14.87
C VAL A 134 -17.59 -27.42 -13.62
N ILE A 135 -17.50 -26.76 -12.45
CA ILE A 135 -17.31 -27.44 -11.16
C ILE A 135 -18.42 -28.46 -10.91
N ARG A 136 -19.69 -28.10 -11.17
CA ARG A 136 -20.84 -29.00 -10.97
C ARG A 136 -20.86 -30.18 -11.93
N GLU A 137 -20.35 -30.00 -13.14
CA GLU A 137 -20.28 -31.08 -14.14
C GLU A 137 -19.17 -32.07 -13.79
N VAL A 138 -17.98 -31.55 -13.45
CA VAL A 138 -16.86 -32.36 -12.95
C VAL A 138 -17.25 -33.13 -11.68
N ASP A 139 -17.98 -32.51 -10.74
CA ASP A 139 -18.42 -33.19 -9.51
C ASP A 139 -19.39 -34.36 -9.77
N ARG A 140 -20.17 -34.32 -10.86
CA ARG A 140 -21.11 -35.41 -11.24
C ARG A 140 -20.41 -36.63 -11.84
N ASP A 141 -19.27 -36.43 -12.51
CA ASP A 141 -18.53 -37.51 -13.17
C ASP A 141 -17.85 -38.49 -12.18
N GLY A 142 -17.74 -38.10 -10.89
CA GLY A 142 -17.55 -39.01 -9.75
C GLY A 142 -16.24 -39.81 -9.65
N THR A 143 -15.35 -39.74 -10.64
CA THR A 143 -14.07 -40.47 -10.60
C THR A 143 -13.03 -39.77 -9.70
N ALA A 144 -12.13 -40.54 -9.08
CA ALA A 144 -11.14 -39.98 -8.15
C ALA A 144 -10.19 -38.94 -8.79
N ALA A 145 -9.83 -39.10 -10.06
CA ALA A 145 -9.03 -38.12 -10.82
C ALA A 145 -9.80 -36.82 -11.07
N VAL A 146 -11.11 -36.94 -11.34
CA VAL A 146 -12.02 -35.82 -11.56
C VAL A 146 -12.33 -35.08 -10.25
N ALA A 147 -12.42 -35.79 -9.12
CA ALA A 147 -12.59 -35.17 -7.80
C ALA A 147 -11.40 -34.28 -7.39
N GLY A 148 -10.17 -34.63 -7.78
CA GLY A 148 -8.98 -33.78 -7.60
C GLY A 148 -9.09 -32.48 -8.39
N ASN A 149 -9.53 -32.56 -9.64
CA ASN A 149 -9.75 -31.39 -10.51
C ASN A 149 -10.90 -30.50 -9.99
N ALA A 150 -11.99 -31.09 -9.48
CA ALA A 150 -13.09 -30.34 -8.88
C ALA A 150 -12.61 -29.46 -7.72
N ARG A 151 -11.78 -30.00 -6.82
CA ARG A 151 -11.20 -29.24 -5.69
C ARG A 151 -10.32 -28.08 -6.16
N LEU A 152 -9.47 -28.31 -7.16
CA LEU A 152 -8.62 -27.25 -7.73
C LEU A 152 -9.46 -26.13 -8.36
N LEU A 153 -10.54 -26.47 -9.07
CA LEU A 153 -11.44 -25.48 -9.66
C LEU A 153 -12.21 -24.68 -8.61
N VAL A 154 -12.63 -25.32 -7.51
CA VAL A 154 -13.27 -24.65 -6.37
C VAL A 154 -12.31 -23.66 -5.72
N GLU A 155 -11.07 -24.08 -5.47
CA GLU A 155 -10.03 -23.22 -4.87
C GLU A 155 -9.70 -22.04 -5.79
N LEU A 156 -9.48 -22.29 -7.08
CA LEU A 156 -9.25 -21.24 -8.07
C LEU A 156 -10.41 -20.24 -8.10
N LYS A 157 -11.66 -20.72 -8.09
CA LYS A 157 -12.83 -19.85 -8.05
C LYS A 157 -12.84 -19.00 -6.78
N ALA A 158 -12.52 -19.57 -5.62
CA ALA A 158 -12.48 -18.84 -4.36
C ALA A 158 -11.40 -17.73 -4.38
N GLN A 159 -10.22 -18.02 -4.93
CA GLN A 159 -9.15 -17.04 -5.09
C GLN A 159 -9.56 -15.89 -6.04
N ILE A 160 -10.20 -16.22 -7.17
CA ILE A 160 -10.73 -15.20 -8.10
C ILE A 160 -11.78 -14.34 -7.39
N ASP A 161 -12.73 -14.94 -6.67
CA ASP A 161 -13.78 -14.20 -5.96
C ASP A 161 -13.22 -13.29 -4.85
N ALA A 162 -12.18 -13.74 -4.14
CA ALA A 162 -11.48 -12.92 -3.15
C ALA A 162 -10.79 -11.72 -3.81
N HIS A 163 -10.09 -11.93 -4.94
CA HIS A 163 -9.46 -10.86 -5.70
C HIS A 163 -10.49 -9.87 -6.25
N LEU A 164 -11.60 -10.36 -6.81
CA LEU A 164 -12.70 -9.52 -7.33
C LEU A 164 -13.27 -8.59 -6.24
N ARG A 165 -13.44 -9.09 -5.01
CA ARG A 165 -13.89 -8.28 -3.88
C ARG A 165 -12.88 -7.20 -3.54
N ALA A 166 -11.62 -7.58 -3.33
CA ALA A 166 -10.56 -6.64 -2.99
C ALA A 166 -10.43 -5.50 -4.02
N VAL A 167 -10.43 -5.83 -5.31
CA VAL A 167 -10.36 -4.83 -6.38
C VAL A 167 -11.61 -3.96 -6.43
N SER A 168 -12.80 -4.53 -6.24
CA SER A 168 -14.05 -3.76 -6.21
C SER A 168 -14.08 -2.73 -5.07
N ASP A 169 -13.54 -3.09 -3.91
CA ASP A 169 -13.46 -2.19 -2.77
C ASP A 169 -12.46 -1.05 -3.02
N LEU A 170 -11.32 -1.35 -3.65
CA LEU A 170 -10.36 -0.33 -4.09
C LEU A 170 -10.96 0.64 -5.11
N LEU A 171 -11.67 0.12 -6.12
CA LEU A 171 -12.36 0.93 -7.14
C LEU A 171 -13.41 1.84 -6.50
N ARG A 172 -14.25 1.30 -5.61
CA ARG A 172 -15.29 2.07 -4.91
C ARG A 172 -14.66 3.18 -4.06
N ALA A 173 -13.65 2.84 -3.27
CA ALA A 173 -12.96 3.80 -2.43
C ALA A 173 -12.30 4.92 -3.27
N ASN A 174 -11.77 4.60 -4.45
CA ASN A 174 -11.24 5.60 -5.37
C ASN A 174 -12.33 6.52 -5.92
N ILE A 175 -13.45 5.98 -6.40
CA ILE A 175 -14.59 6.77 -6.92
C ILE A 175 -15.13 7.71 -5.84
N ASP A 176 -15.36 7.22 -4.63
CA ASP A 176 -15.91 8.01 -3.52
C ASP A 176 -15.03 9.22 -3.15
N ARG A 177 -13.72 9.13 -3.41
CA ARG A 177 -12.72 10.19 -3.18
C ARG A 177 -12.69 11.25 -4.28
N TRP A 178 -13.13 10.93 -5.49
CA TRP A 178 -13.03 11.80 -6.67
C TRP A 178 -14.36 12.34 -7.19
N SER A 179 -15.48 11.71 -6.85
CA SER A 179 -16.83 12.16 -7.23
C SER A 179 -17.31 13.43 -6.50
N ARG A 180 -16.42 14.10 -5.76
CA ARG A 180 -16.67 15.27 -4.91
C ARG A 180 -15.58 16.34 -5.12
#